data_AF-A0A6P8MNT5-F1
#
_entry.id   AF-A0A6P8MNT5-F1
#
_cell.length_a   1.000
_cell.length_b   1.000
_cell.length_c   1.000
_cell.angle_alpha   90.00
_cell.angle_beta   90.00
_cell.angle_gamma   90.00
#
_symmetry.space_group_name_H-M   'P 1'
#
loop_
_entity.id
_entity.type
_entity.pdbx_description
1 polymer ?
#
loop_
_entity_poly.entity_id
_entity_poly.type
_entity_poly.pdbx_seq_one_letter_code
_entity_poly.pdbx_strand_id
1 'polypeptide(L)'
;MGFFAGVATAFTGSFWQFTLCRFFVGFAFDNCFTMMYILVLEYVGPKWRTFVANMSIAIFFTFATCILPWIAYYLADWRMTCIVTSVPLVLAVGTPWLIPESARWLVSQGQIDRAIKILGKFERINGTKVPDDIYRRFRETCARICKEEEADKTYSVLDLFRTPRLRNITILFIVIWMAISLVFDGHVRNVDNLGLDVFVTFTIAAATELPADTFLTLVLDRWGRRWLACGSLVISGIFSIWASAVSNSIYTASLAILGRF
;
A
#
# COMPACT_ATOMS: atom_id res chain seq x y z
N MET A 1 -17.82 2.80 6.57
CA MET A 1 -18.02 3.97 5.68
C MET A 1 -17.80 3.64 4.22
N GLY A 2 -16.62 3.14 3.81
CA GLY A 2 -16.31 2.84 2.40
C GLY A 2 -17.33 1.95 1.68
N PHE A 3 -17.70 0.80 2.28
CA PHE A 3 -18.72 -0.10 1.70
C PHE A 3 -20.06 0.59 1.45
N PHE A 4 -20.62 1.25 2.47
CA PHE A 4 -21.90 1.96 2.36
C PHE A 4 -21.86 3.07 1.32
N ALA A 5 -20.77 3.84 1.26
CA ALA A 5 -20.58 4.89 0.25
C ALA A 5 -20.45 4.30 -1.17
N GLY A 6 -19.80 3.15 -1.31
CA GLY A 6 -19.65 2.44 -2.59
C GLY A 6 -20.98 1.91 -3.13
N VAL A 7 -21.80 1.32 -2.26
CA VAL A 7 -23.17 0.90 -2.61
C VAL A 7 -24.06 2.12 -2.90
N ALA A 8 -23.97 3.18 -2.08
CA ALA A 8 -24.73 4.41 -2.30
C ALA A 8 -24.40 5.06 -3.65
N THR A 9 -23.15 4.94 -4.12
CA THR A 9 -22.72 5.45 -5.44
C THR A 9 -23.55 4.89 -6.59
N ALA A 10 -24.05 3.66 -6.49
CA ALA A 10 -24.89 3.05 -7.53
C ALA A 10 -26.28 3.70 -7.63
N PHE A 11 -26.77 4.34 -6.57
CA PHE A 11 -28.11 4.93 -6.49
C PHE A 11 -28.11 6.46 -6.65
N THR A 12 -26.95 7.09 -6.90
CA THR A 12 -26.87 8.55 -7.02
C THR A 12 -27.52 9.04 -8.31
N GLY A 13 -28.37 10.07 -8.19
CA GLY A 13 -29.05 10.71 -9.33
C GLY A 13 -28.42 12.05 -9.76
N SER A 14 -27.51 12.61 -8.95
CA SER A 14 -26.84 13.89 -9.22
C SER A 14 -25.33 13.75 -9.15
N PHE A 15 -24.62 14.54 -9.96
CA PHE A 15 -23.15 14.59 -9.98
C PHE A 15 -22.55 14.88 -8.59
N TRP A 16 -23.16 15.79 -7.83
CA TRP A 16 -22.66 16.14 -6.48
C TRP A 16 -22.84 15.00 -5.47
N GLN A 17 -23.90 14.21 -5.61
CA GLN A 17 -24.09 13.02 -4.78
C GLN A 17 -23.07 11.94 -5.14
N PHE A 18 -22.80 11.76 -6.45
CA PHE A 18 -21.78 10.84 -6.93
C PHE A 18 -20.39 11.22 -6.41
N THR A 19 -19.98 12.49 -6.53
CA THR A 19 -18.66 12.95 -6.08
C THR A 19 -18.50 12.82 -4.57
N LEU A 20 -19.52 13.15 -3.79
CA LEU A 20 -19.50 12.98 -2.33
C LEU A 20 -19.38 11.50 -1.93
N CYS A 21 -20.11 10.60 -2.60
CA CYS A 21 -19.97 9.17 -2.34
C CYS A 21 -18.56 8.67 -2.71
N ARG A 22 -18.04 9.05 -3.88
CA ARG A 22 -16.68 8.69 -4.33
C ARG A 22 -15.59 9.23 -3.42
N PHE A 23 -15.77 10.43 -2.85
CA PHE A 23 -14.86 11.00 -1.85
C PHE A 23 -14.75 10.09 -0.60
N PHE A 24 -15.87 9.64 -0.05
CA PHE A 24 -15.86 8.74 1.11
C PHE A 24 -15.32 7.35 0.79
N VAL A 25 -15.55 6.84 -0.42
CA VAL A 25 -14.94 5.59 -0.89
C VAL A 25 -13.42 5.73 -0.95
N GLY A 26 -12.91 6.78 -1.60
CA GLY A 26 -11.47 7.03 -1.71
C GLY A 26 -10.80 7.21 -0.35
N PHE A 27 -11.43 7.98 0.55
CA PHE A 27 -10.95 8.16 1.91
C PHE A 27 -10.86 6.84 2.68
N ALA A 28 -11.87 5.97 2.56
CA ALA A 28 -11.85 4.68 3.27
C ALA A 28 -10.85 3.68 2.68
N PHE A 29 -10.74 3.61 1.36
CA PHE A 29 -9.95 2.60 0.65
C PHE A 29 -8.47 2.66 1.04
N ASP A 30 -7.85 3.84 0.94
CA ASP A 30 -6.41 4.01 1.19
C ASP A 30 -6.04 3.73 2.66
N ASN A 31 -6.91 4.15 3.58
CA ASN A 31 -6.74 3.89 5.01
C ASN A 31 -6.83 2.40 5.36
N CYS A 32 -7.79 1.67 4.76
CA CYS A 32 -7.92 0.23 4.98
C CYS A 32 -6.68 -0.54 4.52
N PHE A 33 -6.14 -0.20 3.35
CA PHE A 33 -4.92 -0.81 2.82
C PHE A 33 -3.71 -0.50 3.70
N THR A 34 -3.47 0.79 3.98
CA THR A 34 -2.28 1.26 4.70
C THR A 34 -2.22 0.68 6.12
N MET A 35 -3.34 0.65 6.84
CA MET A 35 -3.38 0.12 8.21
C MET A 35 -3.05 -1.37 8.27
N MET A 36 -3.64 -2.18 7.38
CA MET A 36 -3.37 -3.62 7.32
C MET A 36 -1.93 -3.90 6.93
N TYR A 37 -1.41 -3.16 5.96
CA TYR A 37 -0.03 -3.28 5.53
C TYR A 37 0.96 -3.01 6.67
N ILE A 38 0.75 -1.94 7.45
CA ILE A 38 1.58 -1.62 8.62
C ILE A 38 1.53 -2.77 9.63
N LEU A 39 0.33 -3.24 9.98
CA LEU A 39 0.14 -4.30 10.98
C LEU A 39 0.89 -5.58 10.59
N VAL A 40 0.78 -6.03 9.34
CA VAL A 40 1.53 -7.20 8.85
C VAL A 40 3.03 -7.01 9.03
N LEU A 41 3.57 -5.84 8.67
CA LEU A 41 5.00 -5.56 8.77
C LEU A 41 5.54 -5.41 10.19
N GLU A 42 4.66 -5.22 11.18
CA GLU A 42 5.08 -5.18 12.58
C GLU A 42 5.33 -6.56 13.17
N TYR A 43 4.59 -7.58 12.69
CA TYR A 43 4.75 -8.97 13.12
C TYR A 43 5.76 -9.76 12.30
N VAL A 44 6.17 -9.25 11.15
CA VAL A 44 7.20 -9.88 10.32
C VAL A 44 8.59 -9.47 10.82
N GLY A 45 9.45 -10.48 11.05
CA GLY A 45 10.83 -10.26 11.45
C GLY A 45 11.64 -9.48 10.39
N PRO A 46 12.70 -8.73 10.78
CA PRO A 46 13.45 -7.86 9.86
C PRO A 46 13.96 -8.56 8.60
N LYS A 47 14.37 -9.84 8.71
CA LYS A 47 14.87 -10.66 7.59
C LYS A 47 13.83 -10.90 6.49
N TRP A 48 12.56 -11.05 6.84
CA TRP A 48 11.48 -11.34 5.90
C TRP A 48 10.65 -10.11 5.54
N ARG A 49 10.94 -8.97 6.17
CA ARG A 49 10.14 -7.76 6.05
C ARG A 49 10.06 -7.25 4.61
N THR A 50 11.18 -7.20 3.90
CA THR A 50 11.21 -6.79 2.48
C THR A 50 10.39 -7.75 1.61
N PHE A 51 10.56 -9.06 1.82
CA PHE A 51 9.84 -10.08 1.05
C PHE A 51 8.33 -9.98 1.25
N VAL A 52 7.86 -10.00 2.50
CA VAL A 52 6.43 -9.96 2.80
C VAL A 52 5.81 -8.63 2.38
N ALA A 53 6.50 -7.52 2.57
CA ALA A 53 6.06 -6.19 2.11
C ALA A 53 5.73 -6.18 0.62
N ASN A 54 6.70 -6.54 -0.21
CA ASN A 54 6.56 -6.39 -1.66
C ASN A 54 5.72 -7.52 -2.26
N MET A 55 5.92 -8.79 -1.86
CA MET A 55 5.23 -9.92 -2.47
C MET A 55 3.74 -9.98 -2.14
N SER A 56 3.34 -9.50 -0.96
CA SER A 56 1.91 -9.41 -0.63
C SER A 56 1.21 -8.43 -1.57
N ILE A 57 1.79 -7.24 -1.77
CA ILE A 57 1.27 -6.25 -2.72
C ILE A 57 1.30 -6.83 -4.13
N ALA A 58 2.44 -7.35 -4.58
CA ALA A 58 2.61 -7.90 -5.91
C ALA A 58 1.52 -8.92 -6.28
N ILE A 59 1.24 -9.88 -5.41
CA ILE A 59 0.28 -10.94 -5.69
C ILE A 59 -1.15 -10.40 -5.66
N PHE A 60 -1.55 -9.74 -4.58
CA PHE A 60 -2.94 -9.32 -4.40
C PHE A 60 -3.33 -8.15 -5.29
N PHE A 61 -2.44 -7.16 -5.45
CA PHE A 61 -2.67 -6.00 -6.30
C PHE A 61 -2.70 -6.42 -7.77
N THR A 62 -1.67 -7.12 -8.26
CA THR A 62 -1.64 -7.58 -9.67
C THR A 62 -2.84 -8.47 -9.99
N PHE A 63 -3.21 -9.40 -9.10
CA PHE A 63 -4.37 -10.25 -9.33
C PHE A 63 -5.66 -9.44 -9.44
N ALA A 64 -5.88 -8.49 -8.52
CA ALA A 64 -7.07 -7.66 -8.52
C ALA A 64 -7.12 -6.72 -9.74
N THR A 65 -6.01 -6.07 -10.09
CA THR A 65 -5.93 -5.15 -11.23
C THR A 65 -6.04 -5.89 -12.57
N CYS A 66 -5.49 -7.10 -12.70
CA CYS A 66 -5.65 -7.91 -13.91
C CYS A 66 -7.10 -8.35 -14.15
N ILE A 67 -7.85 -8.68 -13.10
CA ILE A 67 -9.24 -9.16 -13.20
C ILE A 67 -10.25 -8.02 -13.32
N LEU A 68 -9.96 -6.85 -12.74
CA LEU A 68 -10.83 -5.67 -12.78
C LEU A 68 -11.38 -5.30 -14.17
N PRO A 69 -10.58 -5.18 -15.24
CA PRO A 69 -11.08 -4.87 -16.58
C PRO A 69 -12.11 -5.90 -17.07
N TRP A 70 -11.89 -7.18 -16.81
CA TRP A 70 -12.81 -8.24 -17.22
C TRP A 70 -14.12 -8.21 -16.45
N ILE A 71 -14.07 -7.92 -15.14
CA ILE A 71 -15.29 -7.70 -14.34
C ILE A 71 -16.09 -6.54 -14.95
N ALA A 72 -15.44 -5.43 -15.28
CA ALA A 72 -16.10 -4.28 -15.89
C ALA A 72 -16.68 -4.62 -17.27
N TYR A 73 -15.96 -5.40 -18.08
CA TYR A 73 -16.41 -5.86 -19.40
C TYR A 73 -17.66 -6.73 -19.31
N TYR A 74 -17.68 -7.73 -18.41
CA TYR A 74 -18.82 -8.65 -18.27
C TYR A 74 -20.05 -8.01 -17.63
N LEU A 75 -19.87 -7.08 -16.69
CA LEU A 75 -21.00 -6.40 -16.06
C LEU A 75 -21.62 -5.36 -16.99
N ALA A 76 -20.81 -4.70 -17.83
CA ALA A 76 -21.21 -3.64 -18.78
C ALA A 76 -22.06 -2.50 -18.16
N ASP A 77 -22.10 -2.40 -16.82
CA ASP A 77 -22.83 -1.38 -16.06
C ASP A 77 -21.92 -0.84 -14.95
N TRP A 78 -21.70 0.48 -14.96
CA TRP A 78 -20.87 1.17 -14.00
C TRP A 78 -21.43 1.09 -12.57
N ARG A 79 -22.76 0.99 -12.41
CA ARG A 79 -23.41 0.86 -11.09
C ARG A 79 -23.14 -0.49 -10.47
N MET A 80 -23.32 -1.56 -11.25
CA MET A 80 -23.00 -2.92 -10.84
C MET A 80 -21.51 -3.07 -10.57
N THR A 81 -20.66 -2.44 -11.39
CA THR A 81 -19.20 -2.42 -11.17
C THR A 81 -18.84 -1.78 -9.83
N CYS A 82 -19.47 -0.65 -9.46
CA CYS A 82 -19.28 -0.02 -8.15
C CYS A 82 -19.71 -0.93 -6.98
N ILE A 83 -20.82 -1.65 -7.13
CA ILE A 83 -21.29 -2.57 -6.09
C ILE A 83 -20.33 -3.75 -5.92
N VAL A 84 -19.98 -4.42 -7.02
CA VAL A 84 -19.11 -5.61 -7.01
C VAL A 84 -17.73 -5.27 -6.44
N THR A 85 -17.14 -4.14 -6.86
CA THR A 85 -15.84 -3.69 -6.32
C THR A 85 -15.90 -3.24 -4.85
N SER A 86 -17.10 -2.95 -4.31
CA SER A 86 -17.29 -2.62 -2.91
C SER A 86 -17.39 -3.86 -2.01
N VAL A 87 -17.74 -5.04 -2.55
CA VAL A 87 -17.93 -6.28 -1.76
C VAL A 87 -16.69 -6.66 -0.94
N PRO A 88 -15.45 -6.62 -1.47
CA PRO A 88 -14.25 -6.93 -0.67
C PRO A 88 -14.08 -6.03 0.56
N LEU A 89 -14.59 -4.80 0.55
CA LEU A 89 -14.53 -3.90 1.72
C LEU A 89 -15.37 -4.41 2.91
N VAL A 90 -16.33 -5.32 2.68
CA VAL A 90 -17.07 -5.97 3.76
C VAL A 90 -16.15 -6.86 4.59
N LEU A 91 -15.19 -7.54 3.95
CA LEU A 91 -14.22 -8.38 4.67
C LEU A 91 -13.38 -7.54 5.64
N ALA A 92 -13.11 -6.28 5.31
CA ALA A 92 -12.40 -5.35 6.20
C ALA A 92 -13.14 -5.14 7.53
N VAL A 93 -14.49 -5.21 7.55
CA VAL A 93 -15.28 -5.11 8.78
C VAL A 93 -15.00 -6.30 9.72
N GLY A 94 -14.70 -7.47 9.15
CA GLY A 94 -14.38 -8.69 9.90
C GLY A 94 -12.99 -8.67 10.56
N THR A 95 -12.09 -7.84 10.07
CA THR A 95 -10.67 -7.87 10.43
C THR A 95 -10.36 -7.61 11.92
N PRO A 96 -11.07 -6.74 12.67
CA PRO A 96 -10.77 -6.50 14.08
C PRO A 96 -11.00 -7.73 14.97
N TRP A 97 -11.83 -8.68 14.53
CA TRP A 97 -12.08 -9.93 15.27
C TRP A 97 -11.07 -11.03 14.94
N LEU A 98 -10.47 -11.01 13.75
CA LEU A 98 -9.53 -12.04 13.30
C LEU A 98 -8.08 -11.68 13.62
N ILE A 99 -7.73 -10.40 13.52
CA ILE A 99 -6.34 -9.92 13.55
C ILE A 99 -6.02 -9.32 14.92
N PRO A 100 -4.91 -9.72 15.57
CA PRO A 100 -4.52 -9.12 16.84
C PRO A 100 -4.08 -7.67 16.67
N GLU A 101 -4.36 -6.85 17.68
CA GLU A 101 -3.92 -5.46 17.77
C GLU A 101 -2.38 -5.35 17.80
N SER A 102 -1.83 -4.32 17.14
CA SER A 102 -0.39 -4.06 17.05
C SER A 102 0.32 -4.15 18.42
N ALA A 103 1.31 -5.04 18.51
CA ALA A 103 2.14 -5.16 19.71
C ALA A 103 2.96 -3.88 19.98
N ARG A 104 3.37 -3.15 18.94
CA ARG A 104 4.12 -1.89 19.08
C ARG A 104 3.22 -0.76 19.57
N TRP A 105 2.01 -0.66 19.02
CA TRP A 105 1.02 0.30 19.48
C TRP A 105 0.66 0.04 20.95
N LEU A 106 0.39 -1.22 21.33
CA LEU A 106 0.11 -1.58 22.72
C LEU A 106 1.24 -1.19 23.67
N VAL A 107 2.50 -1.37 23.26
CA VAL A 107 3.66 -0.90 24.04
C VAL A 107 3.68 0.62 24.16
N SER A 108 3.44 1.36 23.08
CA SER A 108 3.39 2.84 23.12
C SER A 108 2.26 3.39 24.00
N GLN A 109 1.18 2.62 24.18
CA GLN A 109 0.05 2.95 25.06
C GLN A 109 0.26 2.45 26.51
N GLY A 110 1.45 1.95 26.86
CA GLY A 110 1.75 1.41 28.18
C GLY A 110 1.14 0.03 28.48
N GLN A 111 0.42 -0.58 27.53
CA GLN A 111 -0.27 -1.86 27.68
C GLN A 111 0.66 -3.06 27.40
N ILE A 112 1.80 -3.11 28.10
CA ILE A 112 2.89 -4.07 27.85
C ILE A 112 2.43 -5.53 28.07
N ASP A 113 1.63 -5.80 29.09
CA ASP A 113 1.13 -7.17 29.38
C ASP A 113 0.27 -7.74 28.25
N ARG A 114 -0.55 -6.90 27.59
CA ARG A 114 -1.34 -7.31 26.42
C ARG A 114 -0.44 -7.63 25.22
N ALA A 115 0.59 -6.82 25.00
CA ALA A 115 1.57 -7.07 23.93
C ALA A 115 2.30 -8.40 24.16
N ILE A 116 2.76 -8.68 25.39
CA ILE A 116 3.41 -9.96 25.74
C ILE A 116 2.47 -11.14 25.53
N LYS A 117 1.19 -11.02 25.92
CA LYS A 117 0.19 -12.08 25.70
C LYS A 117 -0.01 -12.40 24.22
N ILE A 118 -0.02 -11.38 23.35
CA ILE A 118 -0.11 -11.56 21.90
C ILE A 118 1.15 -12.25 21.36
N LEU A 119 2.34 -11.79 21.78
CA LEU A 119 3.61 -12.40 21.38
C LEU A 119 3.69 -13.87 21.82
N GLY A 120 3.23 -14.20 23.03
CA GLY A 120 3.17 -15.58 23.51
C GLY A 120 2.16 -16.46 22.75
N LYS A 121 1.10 -15.87 22.16
CA LYS A 121 0.23 -16.59 21.23
C LYS A 121 0.97 -16.95 19.95
N PHE A 122 1.75 -16.01 19.39
CA PHE A 122 2.58 -16.26 18.20
C PHE A 122 3.70 -17.27 18.47
N GLU A 123 4.31 -17.22 19.64
CA GLU A 123 5.28 -18.21 20.09
C GLU A 123 4.70 -19.64 20.00
N ARG A 124 3.49 -19.84 20.54
CA ARG A 124 2.78 -21.14 20.49
C ARG A 124 2.45 -21.56 19.05
N ILE A 125 2.02 -20.62 18.21
CA ILE A 125 1.68 -20.90 16.80
C ILE A 125 2.93 -21.29 16.01
N ASN A 126 4.04 -20.59 16.23
CA ASN A 126 5.32 -20.83 15.53
C ASN A 126 6.08 -22.04 16.09
N GLY A 127 5.68 -22.59 17.23
CA GLY A 127 6.36 -23.72 17.89
C GLY A 127 7.77 -23.40 18.41
N THR A 128 8.15 -22.12 18.45
CA THR A 128 9.42 -21.66 19.02
C THR A 128 9.25 -21.42 20.51
N LYS A 129 10.25 -21.69 21.34
CA LYS A 129 10.23 -21.28 22.76
C LYS A 129 11.15 -20.07 22.96
N VAL A 130 10.57 -18.97 23.42
CA VAL A 130 11.31 -17.76 23.78
C VAL A 130 11.62 -17.84 25.28
N PRO A 131 12.89 -17.77 25.71
CA PRO A 131 13.23 -17.79 27.12
C PRO A 131 12.51 -16.69 27.91
N ASP A 132 12.00 -17.03 29.11
CA ASP A 132 11.27 -16.10 29.97
C ASP A 132 12.08 -14.85 30.34
N ASP A 133 13.40 -14.97 30.39
CA ASP A 133 14.32 -13.85 30.65
C ASP A 133 14.25 -12.77 29.56
N ILE A 134 13.97 -13.16 28.31
CA ILE A 134 13.77 -12.22 27.20
C ILE A 134 12.47 -11.44 27.41
N TYR A 135 11.39 -12.12 27.81
CA TYR A 135 10.12 -11.44 28.12
C TYR A 135 10.25 -10.49 29.31
N ARG A 136 11.00 -10.88 30.35
CA ARG A 136 11.30 -10.00 31.49
C ARG A 136 12.09 -8.77 31.06
N ARG A 137 13.19 -8.95 30.32
CA ARG A 137 14.02 -7.85 29.82
C ARG A 137 13.25 -6.93 28.87
N PHE A 138 12.40 -7.50 28.02
CA PHE A 138 11.51 -6.74 27.14
C PHE A 138 10.54 -5.88 27.96
N ARG A 139 9.89 -6.46 28.98
CA ARG A 139 8.99 -5.74 29.89
C ARG A 139 9.68 -4.56 30.57
N GLU A 140 10.87 -4.78 31.13
CA GLU A 140 11.66 -3.75 31.80
C GLU A 140 12.06 -2.62 30.85
N THR A 141 12.50 -2.98 29.64
CA THR A 141 12.92 -2.03 28.60
C THR A 141 11.74 -1.16 28.15
N CYS A 142 10.58 -1.77 27.86
CA CYS A 142 9.37 -1.06 27.47
C CYS A 142 8.86 -0.17 28.60
N ALA A 143 8.83 -0.66 29.84
CA ALA A 143 8.38 0.13 30.99
C ALA A 143 9.27 1.36 31.23
N ARG A 144 10.59 1.24 30.99
CA ARG A 144 11.50 2.38 31.05
C ARG A 144 11.22 3.41 29.95
N ILE A 145 11.03 2.96 28.71
CA ILE A 145 10.71 3.85 27.58
C ILE A 145 9.39 4.59 27.83
N CYS A 146 8.33 3.88 28.27
CA CYS A 146 7.06 4.53 28.58
C CYS A 146 7.19 5.59 29.68
N LYS A 147 7.97 5.33 30.74
CA LYS A 147 8.23 6.31 31.80
C LYS A 147 9.02 7.53 31.30
N GLU A 148 9.96 7.34 30.38
CA GLU A 148 10.71 8.43 29.75
C GLU A 148 9.83 9.26 28.79
N GLU A 149 8.82 8.64 28.15
CA GLU A 149 7.88 9.29 27.23
C GLU A 149 6.72 10.01 27.94
N GLU A 150 6.18 9.44 29.03
CA GLU A 150 5.15 10.06 29.88
C GLU A 150 5.60 11.37 30.52
N ALA A 151 6.92 11.57 30.65
CA ALA A 151 7.47 12.70 31.36
C ALA A 151 7.25 14.06 30.67
N ASP A 152 7.08 14.17 29.34
CA ASP A 152 6.90 15.51 28.72
C ASP A 152 6.51 15.62 27.22
N LYS A 153 6.04 14.57 26.52
CA LYS A 153 6.00 14.64 25.04
C LYS A 153 4.69 14.18 24.39
N THR A 154 3.75 15.10 24.27
CA THR A 154 2.74 15.02 23.20
C THR A 154 3.37 15.47 21.88
N TYR A 155 3.63 14.53 20.99
CA TYR A 155 4.13 14.84 19.65
C TYR A 155 2.99 15.24 18.72
N SER A 156 3.21 16.30 17.95
CA SER A 156 2.33 16.72 16.86
C SER A 156 2.97 16.42 15.49
N VAL A 157 2.16 16.40 14.43
CA VAL A 157 2.65 16.29 13.05
C VAL A 157 3.63 17.43 12.71
N LEU A 158 3.48 18.59 13.36
CA LEU A 158 4.38 19.72 13.20
C LEU A 158 5.81 19.44 13.73
N ASP A 159 5.97 18.53 14.69
CA ASP A 159 7.30 18.16 15.21
C ASP A 159 8.15 17.46 14.15
N LEU A 160 7.52 16.89 13.11
CA LEU A 160 8.20 16.31 11.96
C LEU A 160 9.06 17.35 11.20
N PHE A 161 8.73 18.64 11.33
CA PHE A 161 9.45 19.75 10.70
C PHE A 161 10.37 20.50 11.67
N ARG A 162 10.38 20.11 12.95
CA ARG A 162 11.08 20.84 14.01
C ARG A 162 12.60 20.71 13.95
N THR A 163 13.11 19.50 13.67
CA THR A 163 14.56 19.27 13.53
C THR A 163 14.97 19.29 12.06
N PRO A 164 16.13 19.89 11.70
CA PRO A 164 16.52 20.07 10.31
C PRO A 164 16.69 18.74 9.57
N ARG A 165 17.18 17.70 10.26
CA ARG A 165 17.34 16.35 9.68
C ARG A 165 15.99 15.72 9.37
N LEU A 166 15.04 15.74 10.30
CA LEU A 166 13.72 15.13 10.12
C LEU A 166 12.92 15.90 9.07
N ARG A 167 12.97 17.24 9.09
CA ARG A 167 12.37 18.10 8.08
C ARG A 167 12.82 17.74 6.67
N ASN A 168 14.12 17.61 6.45
CA ASN A 168 14.67 17.28 5.13
C ASN A 168 14.21 15.90 4.66
N ILE A 169 14.17 14.91 5.57
CA ILE A 169 13.68 13.56 5.26
C ILE A 169 12.19 13.60 4.88
N THR A 170 11.37 14.32 5.66
CA THR A 170 9.94 14.46 5.42
C THR A 170 9.63 15.14 4.10
N ILE A 171 10.27 16.29 3.82
CA ILE A 171 10.08 17.01 2.56
C ILE A 171 10.49 16.13 1.37
N LEU A 172 11.63 15.44 1.49
CA LEU A 172 12.08 14.52 0.44
C LEU A 172 11.09 13.39 0.20
N PHE A 173 10.56 12.77 1.26
CA PHE A 173 9.54 11.73 1.13
C PHE A 173 8.26 12.26 0.46
N ILE A 174 7.78 13.44 0.84
CA ILE A 174 6.59 14.06 0.23
C ILE A 174 6.80 14.26 -1.27
N VAL A 175 7.94 14.83 -1.67
CA VAL A 175 8.27 15.08 -3.08
C VAL A 175 8.36 13.78 -3.87
N ILE A 176 9.05 12.78 -3.33
CA ILE A 176 9.19 11.46 -3.98
C ILE A 176 7.81 10.80 -4.13
N TRP A 177 6.98 10.82 -3.08
CA TRP A 177 5.64 10.22 -3.13
C TRP A 177 4.73 10.92 -4.13
N MET A 178 4.77 12.26 -4.20
CA MET A 178 4.04 13.02 -5.21
C MET A 178 4.49 12.67 -6.62
N ALA A 179 5.80 12.60 -6.87
CA ALA A 179 6.35 12.24 -8.16
C ALA A 179 5.90 10.84 -8.59
N ILE A 180 6.03 9.85 -7.70
CA ILE A 180 5.59 8.47 -7.96
C ILE A 180 4.08 8.43 -8.23
N SER A 181 3.27 9.11 -7.42
CA SER A 181 1.81 9.11 -7.58
C SER A 181 1.38 9.71 -8.92
N LEU A 182 1.98 10.83 -9.32
CA LEU A 182 1.69 11.50 -10.59
C LEU A 182 2.11 10.63 -11.78
N VAL A 183 3.31 10.04 -11.74
CA VAL A 183 3.81 9.18 -12.80
C VAL A 183 2.94 7.93 -12.92
N PHE A 184 2.60 7.29 -11.81
CA PHE A 184 1.77 6.08 -11.80
C PHE A 184 0.36 6.35 -12.32
N ASP A 185 -0.33 7.38 -11.82
CA ASP A 185 -1.68 7.75 -12.25
C ASP A 185 -1.68 8.21 -13.72
N GLY A 186 -0.64 8.93 -14.15
CA GLY A 186 -0.43 9.30 -15.55
C GLY A 186 -0.34 8.08 -16.46
N HIS A 187 0.46 7.07 -16.11
CA HIS A 187 0.56 5.84 -16.88
C HIS A 187 -0.77 5.07 -16.93
N VAL A 188 -1.48 4.96 -15.80
CA VAL A 188 -2.79 4.30 -15.74
C VAL A 188 -3.79 4.96 -16.68
N ARG A 189 -3.90 6.30 -16.64
CA ARG A 189 -4.86 7.05 -17.47
C ARG A 189 -4.47 7.07 -18.94
N ASN A 190 -3.18 7.04 -19.24
CA ASN A 190 -2.71 7.08 -20.61
C ASN A 190 -3.01 5.80 -21.40
N VAL A 191 -3.36 4.68 -20.75
CA VAL A 191 -3.73 3.43 -21.42
C VAL A 191 -4.87 3.64 -22.43
N ASP A 192 -5.84 4.50 -22.11
CA ASP A 192 -6.96 4.82 -23.01
C ASP A 192 -6.51 5.53 -24.30
N ASN A 193 -5.43 6.30 -24.23
CA ASN A 193 -4.89 7.06 -25.36
C ASN A 193 -4.01 6.21 -26.30
N LEU A 194 -3.72 4.96 -25.98
CA LEU A 194 -2.82 4.11 -26.77
C LEU A 194 -3.45 3.60 -28.08
N GLY A 195 -4.77 3.76 -28.26
CA GLY A 195 -5.49 3.34 -29.47
C GLY A 195 -5.60 1.81 -29.64
N LEU A 196 -5.32 1.06 -28.57
CA LEU A 196 -5.50 -0.39 -28.47
C LEU A 196 -6.71 -0.71 -27.60
N ASP A 197 -7.11 -1.99 -27.55
CA ASP A 197 -8.17 -2.43 -26.64
C ASP A 197 -7.78 -2.18 -25.18
N VAL A 198 -8.57 -1.38 -24.48
CA VAL A 198 -8.26 -0.90 -23.13
C VAL A 198 -8.25 -2.06 -22.12
N PHE A 199 -9.13 -3.05 -22.29
CA PHE A 199 -9.22 -4.19 -21.36
C PHE A 199 -7.96 -5.05 -21.45
N VAL A 200 -7.56 -5.43 -22.66
CA VAL A 200 -6.34 -6.22 -22.89
C VAL A 200 -5.09 -5.43 -22.52
N THR A 201 -4.98 -4.18 -22.95
CA THR A 201 -3.78 -3.35 -22.70
C THR A 201 -3.59 -3.08 -21.21
N PHE A 202 -4.68 -2.79 -20.48
CA PHE A 202 -4.64 -2.63 -19.03
C PHE A 202 -4.27 -3.93 -18.32
N THR A 203 -4.83 -5.08 -18.72
CA THR A 203 -4.44 -6.38 -18.13
C THR A 203 -2.96 -6.70 -18.37
N ILE A 204 -2.42 -6.44 -19.56
CA ILE A 204 -0.99 -6.66 -19.84
C ILE A 204 -0.12 -5.72 -18.99
N ALA A 205 -0.48 -4.44 -18.92
CA ALA A 205 0.23 -3.44 -18.13
C ALA A 205 0.14 -3.69 -16.60
N ALA A 206 -0.94 -4.30 -16.13
CA ALA A 206 -1.08 -4.74 -14.75
C ALA A 206 -0.25 -6.01 -14.50
N ALA A 207 -0.24 -6.97 -15.43
CA ALA A 207 0.50 -8.22 -15.30
C ALA A 207 2.01 -8.01 -15.18
N THR A 208 2.56 -6.89 -15.70
CA THR A 208 3.97 -6.53 -15.54
C THR A 208 4.36 -6.12 -14.11
N GLU A 209 3.40 -5.80 -13.24
CA GLU A 209 3.69 -5.43 -11.84
C GLU A 209 4.25 -6.60 -11.03
N LEU A 210 3.74 -7.83 -11.24
CA LEU A 210 4.23 -9.01 -10.54
C LEU A 210 5.72 -9.34 -10.80
N PRO A 211 6.21 -9.40 -12.05
CA PRO A 211 7.64 -9.58 -12.29
C PRO A 211 8.46 -8.36 -11.85
N ALA A 212 7.93 -7.13 -11.94
CA ALA A 212 8.60 -5.93 -11.46
C ALA A 212 8.84 -5.98 -9.94
N ASP A 213 7.80 -6.27 -9.15
CA ASP A 213 7.92 -6.39 -7.69
C ASP A 213 8.76 -7.59 -7.26
N THR A 214 8.74 -8.68 -8.03
CA THR A 214 9.61 -9.84 -7.80
C THR A 214 11.07 -9.46 -8.00
N PHE A 215 11.38 -8.77 -9.09
CA PHE A 215 12.71 -8.25 -9.35
C PHE A 215 13.14 -7.26 -8.26
N LEU A 216 12.26 -6.32 -7.90
CA LEU A 216 12.51 -5.35 -6.83
C LEU A 216 12.86 -6.06 -5.53
N THR A 217 12.10 -7.08 -5.14
CA THR A 217 12.32 -7.84 -3.90
C THR A 217 13.68 -8.53 -3.85
N LEU A 218 14.15 -9.07 -4.99
CA LEU A 218 15.45 -9.75 -5.08
C LEU A 218 16.64 -8.77 -5.02
N VAL A 219 16.44 -7.53 -5.45
CA VAL A 219 17.52 -6.56 -5.63
C VAL A 219 17.52 -5.50 -4.51
N LEU A 220 16.38 -5.24 -3.85
CA LEU A 220 16.21 -4.19 -2.84
C LEU A 220 17.22 -4.28 -1.70
N ASP A 221 17.43 -5.48 -1.18
CA ASP A 221 18.34 -5.70 -0.05
C ASP A 221 19.81 -5.67 -0.48
N ARG A 222 20.12 -5.79 -1.78
CA ARG A 222 21.49 -5.77 -2.33
C ARG A 222 21.93 -4.38 -2.80
N TRP A 223 21.12 -3.70 -3.61
CA TRP A 223 21.47 -2.39 -4.20
C TRP A 223 21.00 -1.21 -3.37
N GLY A 224 20.14 -1.46 -2.38
CA GLY A 224 19.62 -0.45 -1.49
C GLY A 224 18.48 0.37 -2.11
N ARG A 225 17.62 0.89 -1.24
CA ARG A 225 16.34 1.50 -1.62
C ARG A 225 16.49 2.81 -2.41
N ARG A 226 17.52 3.62 -2.10
CA ARG A 226 17.72 4.94 -2.74
C ARG A 226 18.01 4.81 -4.23
N TRP A 227 18.93 3.93 -4.60
CA TRP A 227 19.34 3.76 -5.99
C TRP A 227 18.25 3.13 -6.84
N LEU A 228 17.51 2.18 -6.28
CA LEU A 228 16.37 1.57 -6.96
C LEU A 228 15.23 2.57 -7.20
N ALA A 229 14.93 3.43 -6.21
CA ALA A 229 13.91 4.47 -6.38
C ALA A 229 14.31 5.52 -7.42
N CYS A 230 15.55 6.03 -7.38
CA CYS A 230 16.01 6.99 -8.38
C CYS A 230 16.16 6.36 -9.78
N GLY A 231 16.71 5.15 -9.85
CA GLY A 231 16.94 4.44 -11.11
C GLY A 231 15.64 4.12 -11.84
N SER A 232 14.65 3.57 -11.15
CA SER A 232 13.33 3.25 -11.73
C SER A 232 12.63 4.52 -12.25
N LEU A 233 12.62 5.61 -11.49
CA LEU A 233 12.02 6.88 -11.93
C LEU A 233 12.70 7.46 -13.18
N VAL A 234 14.03 7.40 -13.27
CA VAL A 234 14.78 7.87 -14.44
C VAL A 234 14.49 7.00 -15.65
N ILE A 235 14.52 5.67 -15.49
CA ILE A 235 14.24 4.71 -16.57
C ILE A 235 12.80 4.89 -17.07
N SER A 236 11.83 4.98 -16.16
CA SER A 236 10.43 5.26 -16.47
C SER A 236 10.29 6.55 -17.29
N GLY A 237 10.92 7.65 -16.84
CA GLY A 237 10.90 8.92 -17.56
C GLY A 237 11.50 8.85 -18.97
N ILE A 238 12.60 8.12 -19.16
CA ILE A 238 13.22 7.91 -20.48
C ILE A 238 12.24 7.17 -21.41
N PHE A 239 11.62 6.09 -20.94
CA PHE A 239 10.64 5.34 -21.72
C PHE A 239 9.38 6.15 -22.03
N SER A 240 8.87 6.97 -21.10
CA SER A 240 7.72 7.83 -21.35
C SER A 240 8.02 8.90 -22.41
N ILE A 241 9.20 9.54 -22.36
CA ILE A 241 9.63 10.50 -23.39
C ILE A 241 9.76 9.79 -24.74
N TRP A 242 10.35 8.60 -24.76
CA TRP A 242 10.52 7.85 -25.99
C TRP A 242 9.17 7.42 -26.59
N ALA A 243 8.23 6.98 -25.77
CA ALA A 243 6.87 6.63 -26.20
C ALA A 243 6.17 7.83 -26.87
N SER A 244 6.39 9.05 -26.37
CA SER A 244 5.80 10.27 -26.96
C SER A 244 6.37 10.64 -28.33
N ALA A 245 7.60 10.21 -28.65
CA ALA A 245 8.26 10.50 -29.91
C ALA A 245 7.89 9.53 -31.05
N VAL A 246 7.25 8.40 -30.72
CA VAL A 246 6.91 7.33 -31.67
C VAL A 246 5.44 7.45 -32.09
N SER A 247 5.18 7.33 -33.40
CA SER A 247 3.85 7.48 -34.00
C SER A 247 3.06 6.17 -34.14
N ASN A 248 3.69 5.02 -33.98
CA ASN A 248 3.03 3.73 -34.14
C ASN A 248 2.49 3.21 -32.80
N SER A 249 1.17 3.00 -32.75
CA SER A 249 0.42 2.61 -31.54
C SER A 249 0.99 1.40 -30.79
N ILE A 250 1.48 0.37 -31.49
CA ILE A 250 2.01 -0.84 -30.85
C ILE A 250 3.34 -0.56 -30.14
N TYR A 251 4.22 0.22 -30.78
CA TYR A 251 5.50 0.61 -30.20
C TYR A 251 5.32 1.59 -29.05
N THR A 252 4.40 2.55 -29.18
CA THR A 252 4.02 3.48 -28.11
C THR A 252 3.49 2.72 -26.90
N ALA A 253 2.59 1.74 -27.10
CA ALA A 253 2.07 0.90 -26.02
C ALA A 253 3.16 0.06 -25.36
N SER A 254 4.05 -0.56 -26.15
CA SER A 254 5.16 -1.37 -25.62
C SER A 254 6.12 -0.52 -24.77
N LEU A 255 6.49 0.67 -25.25
CA LEU A 255 7.34 1.60 -24.51
C LEU A 255 6.66 2.14 -23.25
N ALA A 256 5.34 2.42 -23.31
CA ALA A 256 4.57 2.85 -22.14
C ALA A 256 4.46 1.76 -21.07
N ILE A 257 4.30 0.49 -21.47
CA ILE A 257 4.30 -0.66 -20.56
C ILE A 257 5.68 -0.87 -19.95
N LEU A 258 6.76 -0.74 -20.74
CA LEU A 258 8.13 -0.80 -20.23
C LEU A 258 8.47 0.35 -19.28
N GLY A 259 7.94 1.56 -19.52
CA GLY A 259 8.09 2.69 -18.61
C GLY A 259 7.29 2.54 -17.31
N ARG A 260 6.29 1.67 -17.29
CA ARG A 260 5.50 1.32 -16.11
C ARG A 260 6.16 0.25 -15.23
N PHE A 261 6.96 -0.64 -15.82
CA PHE A 261 7.71 -1.71 -15.13
C PHE A 261 8.81 -1.14 -14.22
#